data_AF-A0A4Q5QIS3-F1
#
_entry.id   AF-A0A4Q5QIS3-F1
#
_cell.length_a   1.000
_cell.length_b   1.000
_cell.length_c   1.000
_cell.angle_alpha   90.00
_cell.angle_beta   90.00
_cell.angle_gamma   90.00
#
_symmetry.space_group_name_H-M   'P 1'
#
loop_
_entity.id
_entity.type
_entity.pdbx_description
1 polymer ?
#
loop_
_entity_poly.entity_id
_entity_poly.type
_entity_poly.pdbx_seq_one_letter_code
_entity_poly.pdbx_strand_id
1 'polypeptide(L)'
;KSDNEQQQLIKEYESLLENDPENYDQIEIITNKITELEAWEYEYKIKNILDRLDVHHLDQQIKTLSGGQKKRLALAELLISDPELFVLDEPTNHLDIETIEWLESFLTTGNKTILLVTHDRYFLDNVCNEILEIDQQKIFPYQGNYSYYLEKRAEREAADQVRYQKNSNLLKKELEWMRRMPQARSTKSKSRIDAFYDLQSRTQNNGQKEQLDLSIKSARQGNKILEIDHLFKSFNQTTIINDFNYVFKKGDRIGLAGKNGTGKSTLLNLLTGELQPDAGSIIVGETTSIGYYRQSGLKFDDSERVIDTIKNVAEFITMADGKLLSASQLLTQFLFPPKKQHGFISNLSGGEKKRLQLLMILIKNPNFLILDEPTNDLDTDTLNVLEDFLTNFSGVIILVSHDRYLIDKLTEQLFIFTQNGHLQIYNGNYTDFRLEEVASKQVIKNSKTEKETAKPQVKANNFLQEKELLDVEKMIATLEKSIADLNLSLNNTSISTEELIDTSKTIQSQQKELDIYLEKWLLLSEL
;
A
#
# COMPACT_ATOMS: atom_id res chain seq x y z
N LYS A 1 -26.26 -22.87 -10.37
CA LYS A 1 -25.70 -21.84 -11.26
C LYS A 1 -24.83 -22.60 -12.23
N SER A 2 -25.01 -22.39 -13.54
CA SER A 2 -24.36 -23.13 -14.62
C SER A 2 -22.87 -23.27 -14.34
N ASP A 3 -22.43 -24.50 -14.10
CA ASP A 3 -21.04 -24.85 -13.98
C ASP A 3 -20.32 -24.42 -15.28
N ASN A 4 -19.16 -23.81 -15.11
CA ASN A 4 -18.39 -23.28 -16.21
C ASN A 4 -17.92 -24.45 -17.11
N GLU A 5 -18.35 -24.50 -18.37
CA GLU A 5 -18.08 -25.62 -19.29
C GLU A 5 -16.58 -25.92 -19.41
N GLN A 6 -15.74 -24.87 -19.34
CA GLN A 6 -14.28 -25.00 -19.32
C GLN A 6 -13.76 -25.77 -18.10
N GLN A 7 -14.33 -25.54 -16.91
CA GLN A 7 -13.91 -26.24 -15.68
C GLN A 7 -14.41 -27.69 -15.62
N GLN A 8 -15.59 -27.97 -16.16
CA GLN A 8 -16.10 -29.34 -16.24
C GLN A 8 -15.24 -30.19 -17.16
N LEU A 9 -14.82 -29.65 -18.31
CA LEU A 9 -13.94 -30.35 -19.27
C LEU A 9 -12.57 -30.68 -18.66
N ILE A 10 -11.98 -29.76 -17.89
CA ILE A 10 -10.71 -30.02 -17.19
C ILE A 10 -10.88 -31.10 -16.12
N LYS A 11 -11.95 -31.01 -15.32
CA LYS A 11 -12.21 -32.00 -14.27
C LYS A 11 -12.51 -33.39 -14.84
N GLU A 12 -13.21 -33.47 -15.96
CA GLU A 12 -13.43 -34.71 -16.70
C GLU A 12 -12.10 -35.27 -17.23
N TYR A 13 -11.23 -34.43 -17.79
CA TYR A 13 -9.89 -34.82 -18.23
C TYR A 13 -9.01 -35.37 -17.10
N GLU A 14 -8.94 -34.68 -15.96
CA GLU A 14 -8.19 -35.14 -14.77
C GLU A 14 -8.76 -36.46 -14.24
N SER A 15 -10.08 -36.60 -14.19
CA SER A 15 -10.73 -37.83 -13.73
C SER A 15 -10.50 -39.02 -14.65
N LEU A 16 -10.38 -38.80 -15.96
CA LEU A 16 -10.11 -39.85 -16.95
C LEU A 16 -8.65 -40.30 -16.90
N LEU A 17 -7.72 -39.37 -16.66
CA LEU A 17 -6.30 -39.71 -16.45
C LEU A 17 -6.08 -40.53 -15.17
N GLU A 18 -6.82 -40.25 -14.09
CA GLU A 18 -6.70 -41.02 -12.84
C GLU A 18 -7.40 -42.39 -12.89
N ASN A 19 -8.57 -42.48 -13.52
CA ASN A 19 -9.42 -43.68 -13.44
C ASN A 19 -9.28 -44.64 -14.63
N ASP A 20 -8.99 -44.16 -15.85
CA ASP A 20 -8.93 -44.98 -17.08
C ASP A 20 -7.90 -44.46 -18.12
N PRO A 21 -6.59 -44.62 -17.85
CA PRO A 21 -5.52 -44.05 -18.68
C PRO A 21 -5.33 -44.70 -20.07
N GLU A 22 -5.99 -45.85 -20.34
CA GLU A 22 -5.90 -46.56 -21.63
C GLU A 22 -6.95 -46.10 -22.66
N ASN A 23 -7.88 -45.21 -22.28
CA ASN A 23 -8.97 -44.76 -23.16
C ASN A 23 -8.54 -43.58 -24.05
N TYR A 24 -7.61 -43.84 -24.97
CA TYR A 24 -6.98 -42.83 -25.83
C TYR A 24 -8.00 -42.03 -26.67
N ASP A 25 -9.06 -42.66 -27.18
CA ASP A 25 -10.07 -42.00 -28.01
C ASP A 25 -10.85 -40.93 -27.23
N GLN A 26 -11.22 -41.20 -25.97
CA GLN A 26 -11.93 -40.22 -25.13
C GLN A 26 -11.00 -39.09 -24.67
N ILE A 27 -9.75 -39.41 -24.36
CA ILE A 27 -8.73 -38.41 -24.00
C ILE A 27 -8.49 -37.46 -25.18
N GLU A 28 -8.38 -37.97 -26.41
CA GLU A 28 -8.18 -37.13 -27.61
C GLU A 28 -9.39 -36.20 -27.87
N ILE A 29 -10.62 -36.70 -27.73
CA ILE A 29 -11.84 -35.89 -27.90
C ILE A 29 -11.90 -34.75 -26.87
N ILE A 30 -11.59 -35.03 -25.60
CA ILE A 30 -11.63 -34.03 -24.54
C ILE A 30 -10.47 -33.05 -24.68
N THR A 31 -9.27 -33.53 -25.02
CA THR A 31 -8.11 -32.67 -25.27
C THR A 31 -8.41 -31.66 -26.38
N ASN A 32 -8.99 -32.13 -27.51
CA ASN A 32 -9.38 -31.25 -28.61
C ASN A 32 -10.38 -30.18 -28.15
N LYS A 33 -11.42 -30.55 -27.38
CA LYS A 33 -12.39 -29.60 -26.81
C LYS A 33 -11.76 -28.61 -25.84
N ILE A 34 -10.79 -29.04 -25.03
CA ILE A 34 -10.05 -28.17 -24.10
C ILE A 34 -9.23 -27.14 -24.89
N THR A 35 -8.56 -27.54 -25.98
CA THR A 35 -7.86 -26.60 -26.87
C THR A 35 -8.80 -25.64 -27.58
N GLU A 36 -9.95 -26.11 -28.07
CA GLU A 36 -10.92 -25.28 -28.79
C GLU A 36 -11.53 -24.19 -27.89
N LEU A 37 -11.69 -24.49 -26.60
CA LEU A 37 -12.22 -23.56 -25.60
C LEU A 37 -11.13 -22.83 -24.79
N GLU A 38 -9.86 -22.94 -25.19
CA GLU A 38 -8.69 -22.36 -24.49
C GLU A 38 -8.69 -22.66 -22.97
N ALA A 39 -9.24 -23.81 -22.57
CA ALA A 39 -9.50 -24.13 -21.17
C ALA A 39 -8.20 -24.27 -20.36
N TRP A 40 -7.07 -24.64 -20.98
CA TRP A 40 -5.76 -24.63 -20.33
C TRP A 40 -5.28 -23.24 -19.92
N GLU A 41 -5.49 -22.23 -20.78
CA GLU A 41 -5.15 -20.84 -20.45
C GLU A 41 -6.04 -20.32 -19.34
N TYR A 42 -7.31 -20.70 -19.38
CA TYR A 42 -8.28 -20.38 -18.35
C TYR A 42 -7.90 -21.01 -16.99
N GLU A 43 -7.46 -22.27 -16.95
CA GLU A 43 -6.97 -22.92 -15.74
C GLU A 43 -5.72 -22.26 -15.18
N TYR A 44 -4.76 -21.92 -16.06
CA TYR A 44 -3.56 -21.20 -15.67
C TYR A 44 -3.89 -19.81 -15.12
N LYS A 45 -4.85 -19.09 -15.71
CA LYS A 45 -5.37 -17.81 -15.21
C LYS A 45 -5.97 -17.99 -13.81
N ILE A 46 -6.77 -19.04 -13.58
CA ILE A 46 -7.34 -19.35 -12.27
C ILE A 46 -6.25 -19.62 -11.23
N LYS A 47 -5.30 -20.51 -11.53
CA LYS A 47 -4.20 -20.85 -10.61
C LYS A 47 -3.39 -19.61 -10.25
N ASN A 48 -3.05 -18.78 -11.23
CA ASN A 48 -2.34 -17.52 -10.98
C ASN A 48 -3.13 -16.54 -10.09
N ILE A 49 -4.43 -16.36 -10.33
CA ILE A 49 -5.27 -15.47 -9.51
C ILE A 49 -5.36 -15.99 -8.07
N LEU A 50 -5.55 -17.30 -7.89
CA LEU A 50 -5.62 -17.93 -6.57
C LEU A 50 -4.29 -17.86 -5.82
N ASP A 51 -3.17 -18.12 -6.50
CA ASP A 51 -1.84 -18.00 -5.93
C ASP A 51 -1.52 -16.57 -5.51
N ARG A 52 -1.92 -15.58 -6.32
CA ARG A 52 -1.75 -14.15 -5.99
C ARG A 52 -2.61 -13.71 -4.81
N LEU A 53 -3.79 -14.28 -4.65
CA LEU A 53 -4.70 -14.01 -3.53
C LEU A 53 -4.41 -14.86 -2.28
N ASP A 54 -3.31 -15.64 -2.29
CA ASP A 54 -2.88 -16.48 -1.16
C ASP A 54 -3.95 -17.54 -0.77
N VAL A 55 -4.59 -18.14 -1.79
CA VAL A 55 -5.61 -19.19 -1.64
C VAL A 55 -5.03 -20.54 -2.09
N HIS A 56 -4.38 -21.24 -1.15
CA HIS A 56 -3.69 -22.50 -1.45
C HIS A 56 -4.51 -23.77 -1.15
N HIS A 57 -5.51 -23.70 -0.26
CA HIS A 57 -6.28 -24.87 0.18
C HIS A 57 -7.60 -25.00 -0.58
N LEU A 58 -7.54 -25.60 -1.77
CA LEU A 58 -8.70 -25.75 -2.66
C LEU A 58 -9.76 -26.74 -2.13
N ASP A 59 -9.34 -27.74 -1.35
CA ASP A 59 -10.24 -28.78 -0.80
C ASP A 59 -10.94 -28.37 0.51
N GLN A 60 -10.58 -27.22 1.08
CA GLN A 60 -11.09 -26.80 2.37
C GLN A 60 -12.56 -26.36 2.28
N GLN A 61 -13.39 -26.80 3.23
CA GLN A 61 -14.80 -26.37 3.27
C GLN A 61 -14.93 -24.88 3.61
N ILE A 62 -15.68 -24.14 2.77
CA ILE A 62 -15.93 -22.69 2.91
C ILE A 62 -16.42 -22.28 4.31
N LYS A 63 -17.18 -23.14 5.00
CA LYS A 63 -17.67 -22.86 6.36
C LYS A 63 -16.55 -22.59 7.38
N THR A 64 -15.38 -23.20 7.17
CA THR A 64 -14.21 -23.09 8.08
C THR A 64 -13.33 -21.88 7.80
N LEU A 65 -13.52 -21.21 6.66
CA LEU A 65 -12.73 -20.04 6.28
C LEU A 65 -13.06 -18.82 7.15
N SER A 66 -12.02 -18.03 7.44
CA SER A 66 -12.16 -16.73 8.10
C SER A 66 -12.92 -15.74 7.21
N GLY A 67 -13.44 -14.65 7.79
CA GLY A 67 -14.13 -13.60 7.03
C GLY A 67 -13.27 -13.02 5.90
N GLY A 68 -11.99 -12.76 6.17
CA GLY A 68 -11.02 -12.29 5.17
C GLY A 68 -10.77 -13.31 4.06
N GLN A 69 -10.57 -14.59 4.41
CA GLN A 69 -10.39 -15.66 3.41
C GLN A 69 -11.63 -15.82 2.52
N LYS A 70 -12.83 -15.71 3.08
CA LYS A 70 -14.08 -15.72 2.31
C LYS A 70 -14.15 -14.53 1.34
N LYS A 71 -13.73 -13.34 1.79
CA LYS A 71 -13.68 -12.14 0.94
C LYS A 71 -12.68 -12.31 -0.21
N ARG A 72 -11.48 -12.86 0.05
CA ARG A 72 -10.49 -13.18 -0.98
C ARG A 72 -11.01 -14.20 -2.00
N LEU A 73 -11.69 -15.25 -1.53
CA LEU A 73 -12.29 -16.25 -2.42
C LEU A 73 -13.38 -15.63 -3.30
N ALA A 74 -14.24 -14.78 -2.73
CA ALA A 74 -15.26 -14.07 -3.49
C ALA A 74 -14.66 -13.09 -4.52
N LEU A 75 -13.55 -12.41 -4.15
CA LEU A 75 -12.80 -11.57 -5.06
C LEU A 75 -12.18 -12.42 -6.19
N ALA A 76 -11.60 -13.58 -5.88
CA ALA A 76 -11.07 -14.50 -6.89
C ALA A 76 -12.15 -14.93 -7.88
N GLU A 77 -13.32 -15.36 -7.38
CA GLU A 77 -14.48 -15.75 -8.21
C GLU A 77 -14.88 -14.61 -9.16
N LEU A 78 -14.95 -13.38 -8.65
CA LEU A 78 -15.29 -12.20 -9.44
C LEU A 78 -14.24 -11.92 -10.54
N LEU A 79 -12.95 -11.92 -10.19
CA LEU A 79 -11.84 -11.67 -11.13
C LEU A 79 -11.73 -12.76 -12.21
N ILE A 80 -12.06 -14.01 -11.86
CA ILE A 80 -12.09 -15.14 -12.78
C ILE A 80 -13.26 -15.01 -13.76
N SER A 81 -14.44 -14.61 -13.27
CA SER A 81 -15.63 -14.43 -14.11
C SER A 81 -15.53 -13.27 -15.11
N ASP A 82 -14.59 -12.34 -14.90
CA ASP A 82 -14.25 -11.21 -15.79
C ASP A 82 -15.47 -10.44 -16.36
N PRO A 83 -16.38 -9.92 -15.50
CA PRO A 83 -17.58 -9.21 -15.94
C PRO A 83 -17.28 -7.85 -16.58
N GLU A 84 -18.23 -7.32 -17.36
CA GLU A 84 -18.12 -5.98 -17.97
C GLU A 84 -18.15 -4.83 -16.93
N LEU A 85 -18.86 -5.05 -15.81
CA LEU A 85 -19.01 -4.10 -14.71
C LEU A 85 -18.56 -4.73 -13.38
N PHE A 86 -17.54 -4.15 -12.77
CA PHE A 86 -17.09 -4.49 -11.43
C PHE A 86 -17.72 -3.54 -10.42
N VAL A 87 -18.33 -4.07 -9.37
CA VAL A 87 -18.76 -3.30 -8.20
C VAL A 87 -18.01 -3.85 -6.99
N LEU A 88 -17.09 -3.06 -6.47
CA LEU A 88 -16.15 -3.47 -5.43
C LEU A 88 -16.31 -2.60 -4.18
N ASP A 89 -16.59 -3.24 -3.06
CA ASP A 89 -16.74 -2.60 -1.75
C ASP A 89 -15.58 -2.99 -0.82
N GLU A 90 -14.68 -2.02 -0.59
CA GLU A 90 -13.41 -2.14 0.14
C GLU A 90 -12.56 -3.35 -0.25
N PRO A 91 -12.20 -3.54 -1.54
CA PRO A 91 -11.53 -4.76 -1.99
C PRO A 91 -10.10 -4.92 -1.43
N THR A 92 -9.46 -3.83 -1.00
CA THR A 92 -8.10 -3.80 -0.45
C THR A 92 -8.03 -4.33 0.99
N ASN A 93 -9.16 -4.40 1.71
CA ASN A 93 -9.16 -4.86 3.09
C ASN A 93 -8.69 -6.32 3.20
N HIS A 94 -7.77 -6.57 4.14
CA HIS A 94 -7.16 -7.87 4.41
C HIS A 94 -6.29 -8.45 3.28
N LEU A 95 -5.90 -7.61 2.30
CA LEU A 95 -4.88 -7.92 1.30
C LEU A 95 -3.54 -7.32 1.72
N ASP A 96 -2.46 -8.05 1.47
CA ASP A 96 -1.11 -7.54 1.64
C ASP A 96 -0.73 -6.58 0.50
N ILE A 97 0.29 -5.76 0.76
CA ILE A 97 0.63 -4.63 -0.10
C ILE A 97 1.00 -5.10 -1.54
N GLU A 98 1.65 -6.26 -1.68
CA GLU A 98 1.96 -6.88 -2.98
C GLU A 98 0.71 -7.25 -3.77
N THR A 99 -0.29 -7.80 -3.08
CA THR A 99 -1.54 -8.22 -3.69
C THR A 99 -2.39 -7.01 -4.09
N ILE A 100 -2.34 -5.92 -3.31
CA ILE A 100 -2.97 -4.65 -3.67
C ILE A 100 -2.35 -4.08 -4.95
N GLU A 101 -1.02 -4.07 -5.06
CA GLU A 101 -0.25 -3.58 -6.25
C GLU A 101 -0.63 -4.39 -7.51
N TRP A 102 -0.75 -5.71 -7.34
CA TRP A 102 -1.20 -6.60 -8.40
C TRP A 102 -2.66 -6.34 -8.79
N LEU A 103 -3.55 -6.13 -7.82
CA LEU A 103 -4.96 -5.85 -8.06
C LEU A 103 -5.14 -4.52 -8.80
N GLU A 104 -4.39 -3.48 -8.43
CA GLU A 104 -4.33 -2.20 -9.15
C GLU A 104 -3.95 -2.41 -10.62
N SER A 105 -2.89 -3.18 -10.86
CA SER A 105 -2.42 -3.49 -12.21
C SER A 105 -3.46 -4.30 -13.00
N PHE A 106 -4.13 -5.25 -12.36
CA PHE A 106 -5.16 -6.08 -12.99
C PHE A 106 -6.40 -5.25 -13.38
N LEU A 107 -6.84 -4.35 -12.51
CA LEU A 107 -8.02 -3.52 -12.74
C LEU A 107 -7.77 -2.39 -13.75
N THR A 108 -6.55 -1.88 -13.83
CA THR A 108 -6.15 -0.89 -14.84
C THR A 108 -5.89 -1.52 -16.22
N THR A 109 -5.73 -2.84 -16.28
CA THR A 109 -5.53 -3.55 -17.56
C THR A 109 -6.87 -3.82 -18.25
N GLY A 110 -7.03 -3.24 -19.44
CA GLY A 110 -8.19 -3.45 -20.31
C GLY A 110 -9.29 -2.39 -20.16
N ASN A 111 -10.33 -2.51 -20.98
CA ASN A 111 -11.45 -1.57 -20.99
C ASN A 111 -12.58 -2.09 -20.11
N LYS A 112 -12.45 -1.93 -18.80
CA LYS A 112 -13.42 -2.41 -17.80
C LYS A 112 -14.14 -1.22 -17.17
N THR A 113 -15.43 -1.40 -16.83
CA THR A 113 -16.15 -0.41 -16.02
C THR A 113 -16.06 -0.82 -14.55
N ILE A 114 -15.56 0.06 -13.69
CA ILE A 114 -15.32 -0.24 -12.27
C ILE A 114 -16.01 0.81 -11.42
N LEU A 115 -16.90 0.37 -10.54
CA LEU A 115 -17.44 1.14 -9.44
C LEU A 115 -16.78 0.66 -8.15
N LEU A 116 -15.99 1.53 -7.54
CA LEU A 116 -15.17 1.20 -6.39
C LEU A 116 -15.54 2.08 -5.19
N VAL A 117 -15.67 1.46 -4.04
CA VAL A 117 -15.70 2.12 -2.74
C VAL A 117 -14.46 1.66 -1.99
N THR A 118 -13.53 2.57 -1.69
CA THR A 118 -12.40 2.26 -0.82
C THR A 118 -11.89 3.46 -0.03
N HIS A 119 -11.24 3.21 1.10
CA HIS A 119 -10.46 4.18 1.85
C HIS A 119 -8.99 4.29 1.41
N ASP A 120 -8.49 3.38 0.57
CA ASP A 120 -7.10 3.41 0.08
C ASP A 120 -6.89 4.54 -0.94
N ARG A 121 -6.11 5.54 -0.55
CA ARG A 121 -5.89 6.77 -1.32
C ARG A 121 -5.05 6.54 -2.58
N TYR A 122 -4.03 5.69 -2.52
CA TYR A 122 -3.22 5.39 -3.69
C TYR A 122 -3.96 4.50 -4.67
N PHE A 123 -4.76 3.57 -4.17
CA PHE A 123 -5.61 2.74 -5.02
C PHE A 123 -6.61 3.59 -5.79
N LEU A 124 -7.27 4.55 -5.12
CA LEU A 124 -8.17 5.51 -5.78
C LEU A 124 -7.43 6.38 -6.80
N ASP A 125 -6.23 6.87 -6.48
CA ASP A 125 -5.47 7.75 -7.37
C ASP A 125 -4.97 7.03 -8.64
N ASN A 126 -4.61 5.75 -8.51
CA ASN A 126 -4.07 4.94 -9.61
C ASN A 126 -5.15 4.29 -10.49
N VAL A 127 -6.27 3.87 -9.90
CA VAL A 127 -7.31 3.10 -10.61
C VAL A 127 -8.45 4.00 -11.10
N CYS A 128 -8.86 5.00 -10.33
CA CYS A 128 -10.06 5.79 -10.64
C CYS A 128 -9.73 7.02 -11.51
N ASN A 129 -10.59 7.26 -12.50
CA ASN A 129 -10.56 8.43 -13.38
C ASN A 129 -11.62 9.48 -13.02
N GLU A 130 -12.64 9.09 -12.24
CA GLU A 130 -13.71 9.95 -11.74
C GLU A 130 -13.98 9.59 -10.27
N ILE A 131 -14.13 10.62 -9.43
CA ILE A 131 -14.44 10.48 -8.01
C ILE A 131 -15.85 11.03 -7.75
N LEU A 132 -16.70 10.20 -7.13
CA LEU A 132 -18.04 10.57 -6.71
C LEU A 132 -18.05 10.80 -5.19
N GLU A 133 -18.12 12.05 -4.76
CA GLU A 133 -18.24 12.38 -3.34
C GLU A 133 -19.71 12.43 -2.91
N ILE A 134 -20.04 11.72 -1.83
CA ILE A 134 -21.37 11.75 -1.23
C ILE A 134 -21.29 12.58 0.07
N ASP A 135 -21.85 13.79 0.06
CA ASP A 135 -21.94 14.65 1.25
C ASP A 135 -23.34 15.28 1.37
N GLN A 136 -23.87 15.35 2.60
CA GLN A 136 -25.19 15.92 2.91
C GLN A 136 -26.34 15.45 1.98
N GLN A 137 -26.39 14.15 1.67
CA GLN A 137 -27.38 13.55 0.75
C GLN A 137 -27.29 14.08 -0.70
N LYS A 138 -26.16 14.67 -1.09
CA LYS A 138 -25.86 15.11 -2.45
C LYS A 138 -24.63 14.37 -2.96
N ILE A 139 -24.58 14.19 -4.28
CA ILE A 139 -23.45 13.58 -4.97
C ILE A 139 -22.75 14.68 -5.77
N PHE A 140 -21.44 14.79 -5.59
CA PHE A 140 -20.58 15.73 -6.29
C PHE A 140 -19.59 14.92 -7.16
N PRO A 141 -19.76 14.92 -8.49
CA PRO A 141 -18.82 14.27 -9.39
C PRO A 141 -17.59 15.15 -9.64
N TYR A 142 -16.42 14.52 -9.61
CA TYR A 142 -15.13 15.13 -9.90
C TYR A 142 -14.41 14.32 -10.97
N GLN A 143 -14.16 14.93 -12.13
CA GLN A 143 -13.38 14.31 -13.20
C GLN A 143 -11.89 14.49 -12.91
N GLY A 144 -11.21 13.41 -12.55
CA GLY A 144 -9.81 13.40 -12.15
C GLY A 144 -9.51 12.32 -11.11
N ASN A 145 -8.24 12.23 -10.76
CA ASN A 145 -7.75 11.33 -9.72
C ASN A 145 -8.11 11.84 -8.31
N TYR A 146 -7.78 11.05 -7.30
CA TYR A 146 -8.08 11.39 -5.90
C TYR A 146 -7.39 12.69 -5.45
N SER A 147 -6.16 12.92 -5.90
CA SER A 147 -5.40 14.15 -5.62
C SER A 147 -6.12 15.40 -6.14
N TYR A 148 -6.64 15.36 -7.36
CA TYR A 148 -7.43 16.45 -7.93
C TYR A 148 -8.74 16.68 -7.17
N TYR A 149 -9.41 15.60 -6.76
CA TYR A 149 -10.60 15.70 -5.90
C TYR A 149 -10.29 16.44 -4.59
N LEU A 150 -9.20 16.10 -3.91
CA LEU A 150 -8.82 16.76 -2.65
C LEU A 150 -8.62 18.27 -2.81
N GLU A 151 -7.92 18.68 -3.87
CA GLU A 151 -7.71 20.10 -4.18
C GLU A 151 -9.06 20.82 -4.44
N LYS A 152 -9.91 20.24 -5.30
CA LYS A 152 -11.22 20.83 -5.63
C LYS A 152 -12.17 20.86 -4.44
N ARG A 153 -12.10 19.86 -3.56
CA ARG A 153 -12.84 19.84 -2.30
C ARG A 153 -12.37 20.95 -1.37
N ALA A 154 -11.06 21.16 -1.22
CA ALA A 154 -10.52 22.23 -0.39
C ALA A 154 -10.95 23.62 -0.91
N GLU A 155 -10.92 23.84 -2.24
CA GLU A 155 -11.44 25.07 -2.85
C GLU A 155 -12.93 25.28 -2.55
N ARG A 156 -13.74 24.22 -2.65
CA ARG A 156 -15.18 24.26 -2.33
C ARG A 156 -15.41 24.59 -0.85
N GLU A 157 -14.73 23.90 0.05
CA GLU A 157 -14.85 24.13 1.50
C GLU A 157 -14.43 25.56 1.86
N ALA A 158 -13.34 26.08 1.29
CA ALA A 158 -12.92 27.46 1.49
C ALA A 158 -13.98 28.47 0.97
N ALA A 159 -14.54 28.23 -0.21
CA ALA A 159 -15.60 29.07 -0.77
C ALA A 159 -16.87 29.05 0.12
N ASP A 160 -17.23 27.87 0.64
CA ASP A 160 -18.39 27.70 1.51
C ASP A 160 -18.18 28.30 2.89
N GLN A 161 -16.96 28.26 3.44
CA GLN A 161 -16.60 29.00 4.67
C GLN A 161 -16.75 30.51 4.48
N VAL A 162 -16.26 31.07 3.36
CA VAL A 162 -16.41 32.50 3.06
C VAL A 162 -17.89 32.88 2.90
N ARG A 163 -18.68 32.05 2.21
CA ARG A 163 -20.15 32.24 2.08
C ARG A 163 -20.83 32.18 3.44
N TYR A 164 -20.47 31.22 4.28
CA TYR A 164 -21.00 31.06 5.63
C TYR A 164 -20.69 32.28 6.50
N GLN A 165 -19.45 32.77 6.50
CA GLN A 165 -19.06 33.96 7.26
C GLN A 165 -19.85 35.20 6.81
N LYS A 166 -20.03 35.40 5.50
CA LYS A 166 -20.86 36.49 4.96
C LYS A 166 -22.33 36.36 5.40
N ASN A 167 -22.90 35.16 5.30
CA ASN A 167 -24.27 34.88 5.71
C ASN A 167 -24.47 35.04 7.22
N SER A 168 -23.53 34.59 8.04
CA SER A 168 -23.55 34.74 9.50
C SER A 168 -23.50 36.22 9.91
N ASN A 169 -22.64 37.01 9.27
CA ASN A 169 -22.58 38.46 9.51
C ASN A 169 -23.86 39.18 9.06
N LEU A 170 -24.46 38.77 7.95
CA LEU A 170 -25.76 39.28 7.50
C LEU A 170 -26.87 38.89 8.49
N LEU A 171 -26.90 37.63 8.92
CA LEU A 171 -27.87 37.12 9.90
C LEU A 171 -27.80 37.92 11.20
N LYS A 172 -26.60 38.22 11.71
CA LYS A 172 -26.43 39.07 12.90
C LYS A 172 -27.08 40.45 12.72
N LYS A 173 -26.84 41.10 11.58
CA LYS A 173 -27.43 42.42 11.27
C LYS A 173 -28.96 42.36 11.14
N GLU A 174 -29.51 41.32 10.50
CA GLU A 174 -30.96 41.15 10.38
C GLU A 174 -31.59 40.74 11.72
N LEU A 175 -30.89 39.99 12.58
CA LEU A 175 -31.34 39.66 13.93
C LEU A 175 -31.44 40.93 14.79
N GLU A 176 -30.48 41.85 14.69
CA GLU A 176 -30.58 43.18 15.32
C GLU A 176 -31.77 43.99 14.79
N TRP A 177 -32.06 43.91 13.49
CA TRP A 177 -33.24 44.55 12.90
C TRP A 177 -34.54 43.93 13.41
N MET A 178 -34.64 42.60 13.48
CA MET A 178 -35.79 41.88 14.03
C MET A 178 -36.02 42.19 15.52
N ARG A 179 -34.96 42.31 16.32
CA ARG A 179 -35.03 42.71 17.74
C ARG A 179 -35.62 44.10 17.94
N ARG A 180 -35.55 45.00 16.94
CA ARG A 180 -36.17 46.33 16.98
C ARG A 180 -37.69 46.31 16.75
N MET A 181 -38.31 45.13 16.63
CA MET A 181 -39.75 44.91 16.44
C MET A 181 -40.39 45.80 15.34
N PRO A 182 -39.91 45.74 14.08
CA PRO A 182 -40.51 46.50 13.00
C PRO A 182 -41.94 46.03 12.74
N GLN A 183 -42.91 46.97 12.72
CA GLN A 183 -44.30 46.62 12.43
C GLN A 183 -44.45 46.19 10.97
N ALA A 184 -44.92 44.96 10.75
CA ALA A 184 -45.11 44.34 9.43
C ALA A 184 -46.33 44.90 8.66
N ARG A 185 -46.46 46.22 8.56
CA ARG A 185 -47.60 46.89 7.92
C ARG A 185 -47.47 47.01 6.40
N SER A 186 -46.30 46.76 5.81
CA SER A 186 -46.06 46.88 4.36
C SER A 186 -45.57 45.58 3.71
N THR A 187 -45.83 45.39 2.42
CA THR A 187 -45.37 44.23 1.63
C THR A 187 -43.85 44.02 1.68
N LYS A 188 -43.07 45.12 1.71
CA LYS A 188 -41.59 45.09 1.83
C LYS A 188 -41.11 44.61 3.21
N SER A 189 -41.87 44.89 4.27
CA SER A 189 -41.52 44.40 5.62
C SER A 189 -41.79 42.91 5.79
N LYS A 190 -42.83 42.38 5.13
CA LYS A 190 -43.14 40.94 5.15
C LYS A 190 -42.11 40.11 4.37
N SER A 191 -41.73 40.54 3.16
CA SER A 191 -40.68 39.87 2.37
C SER A 191 -39.32 39.81 3.07
N ARG A 192 -39.00 40.81 3.89
CA ARG A 192 -37.74 40.85 4.65
C ARG A 192 -37.75 39.91 5.85
N ILE A 193 -38.90 39.75 6.50
CA ILE A 193 -39.09 38.76 7.57
C ILE A 193 -38.99 37.34 7.00
N ASP A 194 -39.62 37.08 5.86
CA ASP A 194 -39.55 35.78 5.19
C ASP A 194 -38.10 35.46 4.76
N ALA A 195 -37.39 36.45 4.18
CA ALA A 195 -35.98 36.32 3.82
C ALA A 195 -35.06 36.06 5.03
N PHE A 196 -35.40 36.58 6.22
CA PHE A 196 -34.66 36.29 7.44
C PHE A 196 -34.79 34.82 7.85
N TYR A 197 -36.01 34.26 7.86
CA TYR A 197 -36.22 32.85 8.20
C TYR A 197 -35.58 31.90 7.17
N ASP A 198 -35.63 32.26 5.88
CA ASP A 198 -34.91 31.54 4.83
C ASP A 198 -33.39 31.59 5.01
N LEU A 199 -32.84 32.76 5.36
CA LEU A 199 -31.41 32.90 5.60
C LEU A 199 -30.97 32.19 6.88
N GLN A 200 -31.81 32.17 7.91
CA GLN A 200 -31.58 31.44 9.16
C GLN A 200 -31.53 29.93 8.91
N SER A 201 -32.51 29.37 8.20
CA SER A 201 -32.54 27.93 7.90
C SER A 201 -31.34 27.47 7.07
N ARG A 202 -30.91 28.27 6.09
CA ARG A 202 -29.71 27.98 5.29
C ARG A 202 -28.40 28.08 6.08
N THR A 203 -28.32 29.01 7.03
CA THR A 203 -27.10 29.25 7.81
C THR A 203 -26.97 28.28 8.99
N GLN A 204 -28.07 27.76 9.55
CA GLN A 204 -28.01 26.82 10.68
C GLN A 204 -27.55 25.41 10.28
N ASN A 205 -27.75 24.98 9.04
CA ASN A 205 -27.40 23.63 8.59
C ASN A 205 -25.90 23.47 8.24
N ASN A 206 -25.18 24.56 7.97
CA ASN A 206 -23.74 24.53 7.68
C ASN A 206 -22.93 24.82 8.96
N GLY A 207 -23.06 23.94 9.96
CA GLY A 207 -22.26 24.04 11.19
C GLY A 207 -20.77 24.05 10.88
N GLN A 208 -20.01 24.90 11.60
CA GLN A 208 -18.55 24.90 11.54
C GLN A 208 -18.03 23.49 11.87
N LYS A 209 -17.30 22.87 10.95
CA LYS A 209 -16.37 21.79 11.29
C LYS A 209 -15.17 22.48 11.96
N GLU A 210 -15.18 22.57 13.29
CA GLU A 210 -13.99 23.00 14.04
C GLU A 210 -12.93 21.89 13.92
N GLN A 211 -11.96 22.07 13.03
CA GLN A 211 -10.69 21.34 13.10
C GLN A 211 -9.92 21.90 14.29
N LEU A 212 -9.77 21.10 15.34
CA LEU A 212 -8.95 21.40 16.50
C LEU A 212 -7.78 20.42 16.51
N ASP A 213 -6.56 20.95 16.36
CA ASP A 213 -5.34 20.15 16.36
C ASP A 213 -5.14 19.43 17.70
N LEU A 214 -4.91 18.11 17.63
CA LEU A 214 -4.66 17.27 18.79
C LEU A 214 -3.16 17.24 19.12
N SER A 215 -2.73 18.03 20.10
CA SER A 215 -1.36 17.96 20.67
C SER A 215 -1.39 17.43 22.12
N ILE A 216 -1.38 16.11 22.26
CA ILE A 216 -1.29 15.45 23.57
C ILE A 216 0.18 15.37 24.00
N LYS A 217 0.47 15.69 25.26
CA LYS A 217 1.84 15.64 25.80
C LYS A 217 2.23 14.18 26.03
N SER A 218 3.24 13.67 25.32
CA SER A 218 3.78 12.33 25.56
C SER A 218 4.46 12.25 26.94
N ALA A 219 4.37 11.09 27.62
CA ALA A 219 5.06 10.86 28.88
C ALA A 219 6.59 11.05 28.73
N ARG A 220 7.27 11.54 29.79
CA ARG A 220 8.73 11.69 29.78
C ARG A 220 9.39 10.33 29.52
N GLN A 221 10.27 10.28 28.54
CA GLN A 221 10.91 9.05 28.08
C GLN A 221 12.38 9.04 28.51
N GLY A 222 12.79 7.96 29.20
CA GLY A 222 14.18 7.71 29.55
C GLY A 222 15.04 7.31 28.34
N ASN A 223 16.36 7.23 28.53
CA ASN A 223 17.30 6.91 27.46
C ASN A 223 17.19 5.46 26.94
N LYS A 224 16.73 4.53 27.78
CA LYS A 224 16.49 3.13 27.40
C LYS A 224 15.00 2.90 27.20
N ILE A 225 14.59 2.51 26.00
CA ILE A 225 13.18 2.34 25.62
C ILE A 225 12.85 0.86 25.51
N LEU A 226 13.40 0.20 24.49
CA LEU A 226 13.27 -1.23 24.26
C LEU A 226 14.51 -1.69 23.48
N GLU A 227 15.04 -2.85 23.84
CA GLU A 227 16.21 -3.46 23.21
C GLU A 227 15.92 -4.93 22.95
N ILE A 228 16.22 -5.38 21.74
CA ILE A 228 16.05 -6.75 21.28
C ILE A 228 17.45 -7.32 21.04
N ASP A 229 17.77 -8.38 21.79
CA ASP A 229 19.04 -9.10 21.69
C ASP A 229 18.80 -10.52 21.18
N HIS A 230 19.36 -10.83 20.02
CA HIS A 230 19.38 -12.15 19.38
C HIS A 230 18.04 -12.89 19.45
N LEU A 231 16.97 -12.25 18.96
CA LEU A 231 15.62 -12.79 19.08
C LEU A 231 15.41 -13.99 18.14
N PHE A 232 14.92 -15.10 18.69
CA PHE A 232 14.51 -16.27 17.92
C PHE A 232 13.08 -16.68 18.25
N LYS A 233 12.30 -17.00 17.20
CA LYS A 233 10.98 -17.58 17.35
C LYS A 233 10.62 -18.53 16.21
N SER A 234 10.10 -19.70 16.58
CA SER A 234 9.60 -20.73 15.67
C SER A 234 8.25 -21.27 16.11
N PHE A 235 7.43 -21.73 15.15
CA PHE A 235 6.20 -22.49 15.43
C PHE A 235 6.17 -23.72 14.54
N ASN A 236 5.91 -24.90 15.12
CA ASN A 236 5.67 -26.14 14.35
C ASN A 236 6.64 -26.37 13.18
N GLN A 237 7.94 -26.12 13.41
CA GLN A 237 9.06 -26.23 12.45
C GLN A 237 9.24 -25.08 11.44
N THR A 238 8.37 -24.07 11.41
CA THR A 238 8.60 -22.85 10.63
C THR A 238 9.29 -21.78 11.49
N THR A 239 10.46 -21.34 11.05
CA THR A 239 11.18 -20.22 11.67
C THR A 239 10.53 -18.91 11.25
N ILE A 240 10.02 -18.17 12.22
CA ILE A 240 9.35 -16.88 12.00
C ILE A 240 10.34 -15.72 12.18
N ILE A 241 11.21 -15.82 13.18
CA ILE A 241 12.26 -14.84 13.45
C ILE A 241 13.56 -15.59 13.71
N ASN A 242 14.58 -15.27 12.94
CA ASN A 242 15.92 -15.83 13.04
C ASN A 242 16.93 -14.72 13.31
N ASP A 243 17.45 -14.67 14.54
CA ASP A 243 18.50 -13.76 15.00
C ASP A 243 18.24 -12.28 14.67
N PHE A 244 17.23 -11.69 15.31
CA PHE A 244 16.94 -10.26 15.15
C PHE A 244 17.49 -9.43 16.32
N ASN A 245 18.22 -8.36 15.99
CA ASN A 245 18.82 -7.43 16.93
C ASN A 245 18.39 -6.02 16.61
N TYR A 246 17.87 -5.29 17.59
CA TYR A 246 17.47 -3.89 17.38
C TYR A 246 17.38 -3.11 18.69
N VAL A 247 17.90 -1.88 18.69
CA VAL A 247 17.83 -0.95 19.82
C VAL A 247 16.94 0.23 19.44
N PHE A 248 15.78 0.33 20.07
CA PHE A 248 14.85 1.43 19.80
C PHE A 248 15.37 2.74 20.39
N LYS A 249 15.41 3.78 19.54
CA LYS A 249 15.76 5.14 19.91
C LYS A 249 14.50 5.99 20.04
N LYS A 250 14.65 7.13 20.72
CA LYS A 250 13.56 8.08 20.89
C LYS A 250 13.17 8.67 19.54
N GLY A 251 11.87 8.63 19.25
CA GLY A 251 11.33 9.13 17.98
C GLY A 251 11.37 8.13 16.84
N ASP A 252 11.80 6.89 17.07
CA ASP A 252 11.79 5.84 16.04
C ASP A 252 10.37 5.66 15.49
N ARG A 253 10.28 5.70 14.16
CA ARG A 253 9.05 5.53 13.38
C ARG A 253 9.23 4.37 12.41
N ILE A 254 8.73 3.21 12.82
CA ILE A 254 9.02 1.94 12.15
C ILE A 254 7.75 1.37 11.52
N GLY A 255 7.79 1.08 10.22
CA GLY A 255 6.76 0.34 9.50
C GLY A 255 7.10 -1.15 9.39
N LEU A 256 6.12 -2.03 9.50
CA LEU A 256 6.29 -3.48 9.31
C LEU A 256 5.69 -3.91 7.97
N ALA A 257 6.54 -4.33 7.05
CA ALA A 257 6.17 -4.76 5.71
C ALA A 257 6.43 -6.26 5.50
N GLY A 258 5.63 -6.90 4.66
CA GLY A 258 5.74 -8.33 4.35
C GLY A 258 4.39 -8.97 4.03
N LYS A 259 4.42 -10.19 3.49
CA LYS A 259 3.22 -10.96 3.18
C LYS A 259 2.42 -11.31 4.43
N ASN A 260 1.14 -11.64 4.26
CA ASN A 260 0.34 -12.16 5.35
C ASN A 260 0.91 -13.50 5.83
N GLY A 261 0.88 -13.73 7.15
CA GLY A 261 1.39 -14.97 7.74
C GLY A 261 2.91 -15.04 7.94
N THR A 262 3.68 -14.01 7.59
CA THR A 262 5.15 -13.99 7.79
C THR A 262 5.59 -13.77 9.24
N GLY A 263 4.67 -13.42 10.14
CA GLY A 263 4.97 -13.26 11.57
C GLY A 263 4.91 -11.84 12.14
N LYS A 264 4.35 -10.86 11.41
CA LYS A 264 4.22 -9.47 11.89
C LYS A 264 3.59 -9.40 13.28
N SER A 265 2.38 -9.96 13.44
CA SER A 265 1.70 -9.99 14.75
C SER A 265 2.46 -10.81 15.79
N THR A 266 3.24 -11.81 15.38
CA THR A 266 4.13 -12.55 16.30
C THR A 266 5.20 -11.63 16.88
N LEU A 267 5.84 -10.80 16.06
CA LEU A 267 6.81 -9.80 16.54
C LEU A 267 6.14 -8.81 17.49
N LEU A 268 4.94 -8.31 17.17
CA LEU A 268 4.22 -7.39 18.07
C LEU A 268 3.89 -8.04 19.42
N ASN A 269 3.48 -9.30 19.41
CA ASN A 269 3.16 -10.04 20.63
C ASN A 269 4.43 -10.34 21.45
N LEU A 270 5.58 -10.55 20.80
CA LEU A 270 6.88 -10.65 21.49
C LEU A 270 7.26 -9.32 22.16
N LEU A 271 7.14 -8.20 21.43
CA LEU A 271 7.47 -6.86 21.94
C LEU A 271 6.60 -6.43 23.13
N THR A 272 5.36 -6.89 23.18
CA THR A 272 4.42 -6.57 24.25
C THR A 272 4.51 -7.53 25.45
N GLY A 273 5.34 -8.57 25.37
CA GLY A 273 5.43 -9.61 26.40
C GLY A 273 4.29 -10.63 26.37
N GLU A 274 3.40 -10.52 25.37
CA GLU A 274 2.36 -11.49 24.95
C GLU A 274 2.84 -12.93 24.89
N LEU A 275 3.97 -13.02 24.22
CA LEU A 275 4.59 -14.25 23.78
C LEU A 275 6.04 -14.20 24.23
N GLN A 276 6.55 -15.33 24.70
CA GLN A 276 7.97 -15.44 25.06
C GLN A 276 8.80 -15.88 23.85
N PRO A 277 10.01 -15.32 23.69
CA PRO A 277 10.96 -15.78 22.69
C PRO A 277 11.44 -17.19 23.02
N ASP A 278 11.83 -17.95 21.99
CA ASP A 278 12.43 -19.28 22.17
C ASP A 278 13.91 -19.17 22.58
N ALA A 279 14.60 -18.16 22.06
CA ALA A 279 15.94 -17.74 22.48
C ALA A 279 16.11 -16.21 22.27
N GLY A 280 17.10 -15.64 22.96
CA GLY A 280 17.32 -14.19 23.02
C GLY A 280 16.56 -13.52 24.17
N SER A 281 16.60 -12.18 24.20
CA SER A 281 15.91 -11.39 25.22
C SER A 281 15.35 -10.08 24.67
N ILE A 282 14.23 -9.66 25.23
CA ILE A 282 13.64 -8.33 25.00
C ILE A 282 13.73 -7.58 26.32
N ILE A 283 14.48 -6.49 26.34
CA ILE A 283 14.72 -5.67 27.53
C ILE A 283 13.92 -4.37 27.39
N VAL A 284 12.87 -4.24 28.20
CA VAL A 284 12.01 -3.04 28.24
C VAL A 284 12.54 -2.07 29.30
N GLY A 285 12.65 -0.78 28.95
CA GLY A 285 13.06 0.27 29.88
C GLY A 285 12.01 0.56 30.96
N GLU A 286 12.45 0.93 32.16
CA GLU A 286 11.57 1.17 33.32
C GLU A 286 10.51 2.26 33.09
N THR A 287 10.83 3.27 32.27
CA THR A 287 9.92 4.37 31.94
C THR A 287 9.06 4.10 30.71
N THR A 288 9.18 2.93 30.07
CA THR A 288 8.48 2.61 28.83
C THR A 288 7.04 2.18 29.12
N SER A 289 6.09 2.92 28.55
CA SER A 289 4.66 2.64 28.61
C SER A 289 4.18 2.30 27.20
N ILE A 290 3.86 1.01 26.99
CA ILE A 290 3.45 0.47 25.69
C ILE A 290 1.94 0.59 25.53
N GLY A 291 1.50 1.27 24.47
CA GLY A 291 0.13 1.27 23.99
C GLY A 291 0.01 0.35 22.77
N TYR A 292 -0.87 -0.66 22.82
CA TYR A 292 -1.03 -1.61 21.72
C TYR A 292 -2.47 -1.60 21.18
N TYR A 293 -2.63 -1.19 19.93
CA TYR A 293 -3.86 -1.30 19.15
C TYR A 293 -3.86 -2.59 18.36
N ARG A 294 -4.81 -3.48 18.66
CA ARG A 294 -4.98 -4.79 18.01
C ARG A 294 -6.15 -4.79 17.05
N GLN A 295 -5.98 -5.53 15.95
CA GLN A 295 -7.04 -5.81 14.98
C GLN A 295 -8.23 -6.56 15.61
N SER A 296 -8.00 -7.47 16.57
CA SER A 296 -9.06 -8.24 17.24
C SER A 296 -9.94 -7.42 18.19
N GLY A 297 -9.60 -6.14 18.40
CA GLY A 297 -10.33 -5.23 19.27
C GLY A 297 -10.07 -5.43 20.77
N LEU A 298 -10.43 -4.43 21.57
CA LEU A 298 -10.62 -4.59 23.02
C LEU A 298 -12.02 -5.16 23.28
N LYS A 299 -12.15 -6.05 24.27
CA LYS A 299 -13.47 -6.47 24.74
C LYS A 299 -14.05 -5.35 25.60
N PHE A 300 -15.07 -4.69 25.08
CA PHE A 300 -15.84 -3.71 25.83
C PHE A 300 -16.95 -4.38 26.62
N ASP A 301 -17.31 -3.81 27.77
CA ASP A 301 -18.57 -4.13 28.42
C ASP A 301 -19.69 -3.38 27.69
N ASP A 302 -20.49 -4.12 26.92
CA ASP A 302 -21.58 -3.56 26.10
C ASP A 302 -22.66 -2.83 26.94
N SER A 303 -22.68 -3.03 28.26
CA SER A 303 -23.58 -2.37 29.20
C SER A 303 -23.07 -1.02 29.73
N GLU A 304 -21.81 -0.69 29.46
CA GLU A 304 -21.20 0.56 29.92
C GLU A 304 -21.49 1.73 28.96
N ARG A 305 -21.49 2.95 29.49
CA ARG A 305 -21.62 4.16 28.67
C ARG A 305 -20.26 4.58 28.13
N VAL A 306 -20.26 5.14 26.94
CA VAL A 306 -19.03 5.58 26.25
C VAL A 306 -18.20 6.52 27.12
N ILE A 307 -18.82 7.53 27.74
CA ILE A 307 -18.11 8.47 28.60
C ILE A 307 -17.54 7.84 29.87
N ASP A 308 -18.20 6.82 30.41
CA ASP A 308 -17.80 6.18 31.66
C ASP A 308 -16.55 5.32 31.45
N THR A 309 -16.44 4.62 30.31
CA THR A 309 -15.22 3.87 29.94
C THR A 309 -13.95 4.72 29.97
N ILE A 310 -14.06 5.97 29.51
CA ILE A 310 -12.93 6.89 29.44
C ILE A 310 -12.64 7.48 30.80
N LYS A 311 -13.67 7.88 31.55
CA LYS A 311 -13.52 8.41 32.90
C LYS A 311 -12.87 7.39 33.84
N ASN A 312 -13.15 6.10 33.65
CA ASN A 312 -12.50 5.03 34.42
C ASN A 312 -10.99 4.95 34.19
N VAL A 313 -10.51 5.36 33.00
CA VAL A 313 -9.07 5.37 32.67
C VAL A 313 -8.42 6.69 33.10
N ALA A 314 -9.01 7.82 32.71
CA ALA A 314 -8.56 9.15 33.14
C ALA A 314 -9.71 10.16 33.10
N GLU A 315 -9.90 10.88 34.20
CA GLU A 315 -10.90 11.94 34.29
C GLU A 315 -10.45 13.23 33.57
N PHE A 316 -9.14 13.51 33.61
CA PHE A 316 -8.52 14.67 32.96
C PHE A 316 -7.20 14.28 32.28
N ILE A 317 -6.96 14.85 31.10
CA ILE A 317 -5.74 14.62 30.31
C ILE A 317 -4.99 15.94 30.17
N THR A 318 -3.68 15.92 30.41
CA THR A 318 -2.83 17.11 30.28
C THR A 318 -2.33 17.25 28.84
N MET A 319 -2.67 18.35 28.18
CA MET A 319 -2.16 18.70 26.84
C MET A 319 -0.69 19.15 26.87
N ALA A 320 -0.06 19.24 25.69
CA ALA A 320 1.26 19.82 25.48
C ALA A 320 1.40 21.23 26.11
N ASP A 321 0.32 22.01 26.09
CA ASP A 321 0.26 23.36 26.66
C ASP A 321 0.02 23.39 28.18
N GLY A 322 -0.16 22.24 28.83
CA GLY A 322 -0.49 22.14 30.26
C GLY A 322 -1.97 22.37 30.59
N LYS A 323 -2.83 22.54 29.58
CA LYS A 323 -4.30 22.59 29.76
C LYS A 323 -4.85 21.20 30.07
N LEU A 324 -5.85 21.14 30.95
CA LEU A 324 -6.59 19.90 31.26
C LEU A 324 -7.78 19.77 30.31
N LEU A 325 -7.80 18.71 29.50
CA LEU A 325 -8.96 18.30 28.73
C LEU A 325 -9.83 17.38 29.57
N SER A 326 -11.14 17.61 29.50
CA SER A 326 -12.13 16.67 30.04
C SER A 326 -12.36 15.50 29.07
N ALA A 327 -12.76 14.34 29.60
CA ALA A 327 -13.17 13.17 28.81
C ALA A 327 -14.20 13.50 27.71
N SER A 328 -15.15 14.41 27.97
CA SER A 328 -16.19 14.80 27.00
C SER A 328 -15.63 15.62 25.83
N GLN A 329 -14.65 16.49 26.07
CA GLN A 329 -13.98 17.26 25.01
C GLN A 329 -13.18 16.34 24.10
N LEU A 330 -12.44 15.41 24.68
CA LEU A 330 -11.63 14.43 23.95
C LEU A 330 -12.51 13.45 23.14
N LEU A 331 -13.65 13.02 23.67
CA LEU A 331 -14.65 12.28 22.90
C LEU A 331 -15.18 13.08 21.70
N THR A 332 -15.47 14.37 21.91
CA THR A 332 -15.96 15.24 20.83
C THR A 332 -14.94 15.35 19.70
N GLN A 333 -13.65 15.43 20.03
CA GLN A 333 -12.55 15.47 19.06
C GLN A 333 -12.44 14.17 18.24
N PHE A 334 -12.72 13.01 18.83
CA PHE A 334 -12.79 11.73 18.12
C PHE A 334 -14.15 11.48 17.42
N LEU A 335 -14.86 12.56 17.10
CA LEU A 335 -16.13 12.56 16.39
C LEU A 335 -17.24 11.79 17.14
N PHE A 336 -17.26 11.87 18.47
CA PHE A 336 -18.39 11.46 19.30
C PHE A 336 -19.21 12.67 19.77
N PRO A 337 -20.33 13.00 19.12
CA PRO A 337 -21.19 14.11 19.53
C PRO A 337 -21.70 13.92 20.98
N PRO A 338 -21.96 15.00 21.74
CA PRO A 338 -22.42 14.91 23.13
C PRO A 338 -23.60 13.97 23.37
N LYS A 339 -24.53 13.88 22.40
CA LYS A 339 -25.67 12.95 22.46
C LYS A 339 -25.25 11.48 22.49
N LYS A 340 -24.21 11.10 21.74
CA LYS A 340 -23.70 9.73 21.67
C LYS A 340 -22.81 9.36 22.87
N GLN A 341 -22.16 10.34 23.51
CA GLN A 341 -21.27 10.10 24.66
C GLN A 341 -21.98 9.47 25.86
N HIS A 342 -23.28 9.77 26.04
CA HIS A 342 -24.11 9.20 27.09
C HIS A 342 -24.83 7.89 26.69
N GLY A 343 -24.68 7.46 25.44
CA GLY A 343 -25.20 6.18 24.96
C GLY A 343 -24.38 4.99 25.44
N PHE A 344 -24.95 3.80 25.30
CA PHE A 344 -24.28 2.53 25.58
C PHE A 344 -23.35 2.11 24.44
N ILE A 345 -22.27 1.39 24.76
CA ILE A 345 -21.31 0.89 23.76
C ILE A 345 -21.97 -0.10 22.79
N SER A 346 -22.97 -0.85 23.23
CA SER A 346 -23.77 -1.74 22.36
C SER A 346 -24.37 -1.05 21.13
N ASN A 347 -24.67 0.24 21.23
CA ASN A 347 -25.27 1.02 20.13
C ASN A 347 -24.24 1.60 19.15
N LEU A 348 -22.94 1.46 19.43
CA LEU A 348 -21.88 1.96 18.55
C LEU A 348 -21.68 1.04 17.35
N SER A 349 -21.42 1.63 16.19
CA SER A 349 -20.98 0.89 15.01
C SER A 349 -19.58 0.28 15.22
N GLY A 350 -19.18 -0.68 14.38
CA GLY A 350 -17.83 -1.27 14.44
C GLY A 350 -16.71 -0.22 14.36
N GLY A 351 -16.79 0.71 13.41
CA GLY A 351 -15.83 1.81 13.28
C GLY A 351 -15.84 2.77 14.48
N GLU A 352 -17.02 3.03 15.08
CA GLU A 352 -17.11 3.80 16.33
C GLU A 352 -16.46 3.07 17.52
N LYS A 353 -16.66 1.76 17.65
CA LYS A 353 -15.98 0.97 18.69
C LYS A 353 -14.47 0.98 18.51
N LYS A 354 -13.97 0.93 17.28
CA LYS A 354 -12.54 1.05 16.97
C LYS A 354 -11.96 2.41 17.31
N ARG A 355 -12.69 3.50 17.03
CA ARG A 355 -12.30 4.84 17.46
C ARG A 355 -12.20 4.93 18.99
N LEU A 356 -13.17 4.38 19.69
CA LEU A 356 -13.15 4.34 21.15
C LEU A 356 -11.95 3.54 21.68
N GLN A 357 -11.62 2.41 21.05
CA GLN A 357 -10.44 1.63 21.40
C GLN A 357 -9.15 2.42 21.23
N LEU A 358 -8.97 3.08 20.09
CA LEU A 358 -7.82 3.94 19.84
C LEU A 358 -7.72 5.00 20.94
N LEU A 359 -8.84 5.66 21.24
CA LEU A 359 -8.91 6.66 22.29
C LEU A 359 -8.47 6.12 23.65
N MET A 360 -8.96 4.94 24.06
CA MET A 360 -8.56 4.30 25.31
C MET A 360 -7.07 4.02 25.42
N ILE A 361 -6.40 3.72 24.30
CA ILE A 361 -4.95 3.52 24.28
C ILE A 361 -4.23 4.85 24.42
N LEU A 362 -4.70 5.89 23.71
CA LEU A 362 -4.09 7.22 23.74
C LEU A 362 -4.22 7.91 25.10
N ILE A 363 -5.33 7.71 25.81
CA ILE A 363 -5.58 8.28 27.14
C ILE A 363 -4.53 7.81 28.17
N LYS A 364 -3.96 6.63 27.99
CA LYS A 364 -2.88 6.11 28.87
C LYS A 364 -1.55 6.85 28.70
N ASN A 365 -1.47 7.80 27.76
CA ASN A 365 -0.25 8.53 27.40
C ASN A 365 0.96 7.60 27.19
N PRO A 366 0.87 6.61 26.29
CA PRO A 366 2.00 5.73 25.99
C PRO A 366 3.16 6.53 25.37
N ASN A 367 4.39 6.08 25.59
CA ASN A 367 5.58 6.59 24.89
C ASN A 367 6.12 5.61 23.85
N PHE A 368 5.53 4.42 23.77
CA PHE A 368 5.76 3.42 22.75
C PHE A 368 4.40 2.96 22.22
N LEU A 369 4.09 3.26 20.97
CA LEU A 369 2.79 2.97 20.36
C LEU A 369 2.95 1.89 19.29
N ILE A 370 2.15 0.84 19.39
CA ILE A 370 2.06 -0.25 18.43
C ILE A 370 0.66 -0.23 17.81
N LEU A 371 0.59 -0.13 16.49
CA LEU A 371 -0.65 -0.08 15.74
C LEU A 371 -0.69 -1.24 14.74
N ASP A 372 -1.56 -2.23 14.99
CA ASP A 372 -1.77 -3.37 14.11
C ASP A 372 -3.03 -3.18 13.26
N GLU A 373 -2.83 -2.91 11.96
CA GLU A 373 -3.87 -2.59 10.97
C GLU A 373 -4.87 -1.51 11.44
N PRO A 374 -4.39 -0.31 11.81
CA PRO A 374 -5.26 0.73 12.36
C PRO A 374 -6.26 1.26 11.33
N THR A 375 -5.96 1.16 10.04
CA THR A 375 -6.79 1.73 8.97
C THR A 375 -8.05 0.91 8.68
N ASN A 376 -8.07 -0.36 9.09
CA ASN A 376 -9.18 -1.23 8.78
C ASN A 376 -10.47 -0.76 9.49
N ASP A 377 -11.57 -0.63 8.76
CA ASP A 377 -12.88 -0.19 9.26
C ASP A 377 -12.90 1.24 9.87
N LEU A 378 -11.94 2.10 9.50
CA LEU A 378 -11.91 3.53 9.86
C LEU A 378 -12.29 4.41 8.67
N ASP A 379 -13.19 5.37 8.90
CA ASP A 379 -13.59 6.36 7.89
C ASP A 379 -12.43 7.33 7.57
N THR A 380 -12.40 7.93 6.37
CA THR A 380 -11.35 8.88 5.95
C THR A 380 -11.15 10.05 6.91
N ASP A 381 -12.22 10.62 7.44
CA ASP A 381 -12.15 11.70 8.44
C ASP A 381 -11.45 11.24 9.73
N THR A 382 -11.64 9.97 10.12
CA THR A 382 -11.02 9.40 11.32
C THR A 382 -9.56 9.05 11.10
N LEU A 383 -9.20 8.62 9.88
CA LEU A 383 -7.82 8.42 9.46
C LEU A 383 -7.03 9.73 9.52
N ASN A 384 -7.61 10.84 9.05
CA ASN A 384 -6.95 12.14 9.12
C ASN A 384 -6.66 12.57 10.57
N VAL A 385 -7.62 12.41 11.48
CA VAL A 385 -7.42 12.71 12.92
C VAL A 385 -6.31 11.84 13.52
N LEU A 386 -6.27 10.57 13.14
CA LEU A 386 -5.24 9.62 13.56
C LEU A 386 -3.87 10.01 12.99
N GLU A 387 -3.79 10.37 11.71
CA GLU A 387 -2.56 10.84 11.05
C GLU A 387 -2.01 12.09 11.72
N ASP A 388 -2.84 13.10 11.99
CA ASP A 388 -2.41 14.34 12.63
C ASP A 388 -1.87 14.07 14.05
N PHE A 389 -2.52 13.15 14.77
CA PHE A 389 -2.05 12.70 16.06
C PHE A 389 -0.69 11.99 15.98
N LEU A 390 -0.54 11.02 15.07
CA LEU A 390 0.71 10.26 14.91
C LEU A 390 1.84 11.11 14.35
N THR A 391 1.55 12.11 13.54
CA THR A 391 2.53 13.08 13.05
C THR A 391 3.12 13.88 14.21
N ASN A 392 2.28 14.32 15.15
CA ASN A 392 2.70 15.10 16.32
C ASN A 392 3.20 14.25 17.51
N PHE A 393 3.13 12.92 17.43
CA PHE A 393 3.56 12.04 18.50
C PHE A 393 5.10 11.99 18.61
N SER A 394 5.61 12.22 19.82
CA SER A 394 7.06 12.35 20.09
C SER A 394 7.73 11.06 20.63
N GLY A 395 6.95 10.00 20.82
CA GLY A 395 7.44 8.70 21.25
C GLY A 395 7.85 7.80 20.09
N VAL A 396 7.97 6.50 20.37
CA VAL A 396 8.26 5.47 19.35
C VAL A 396 6.96 4.95 18.76
N ILE A 397 6.91 4.78 17.44
CA ILE A 397 5.75 4.22 16.73
C ILE A 397 6.19 2.98 15.96
N ILE A 398 5.45 1.90 16.14
CA ILE A 398 5.47 0.73 15.25
C ILE A 398 4.12 0.65 14.55
N LEU A 399 4.13 0.71 13.23
CA LEU A 399 2.95 0.67 12.39
C LEU A 399 2.94 -0.61 11.53
N VAL A 400 1.90 -1.42 11.67
CA VAL A 400 1.53 -2.45 10.69
C VAL A 400 0.31 -1.92 9.97
N SER A 401 0.43 -1.71 8.68
CA SER A 401 -0.73 -1.36 7.86
C SER A 401 -0.54 -1.91 6.45
N HIS A 402 -1.64 -2.10 5.76
CA HIS A 402 -1.66 -2.25 4.31
C HIS A 402 -1.82 -0.91 3.58
N ASP A 403 -2.10 0.18 4.31
CA ASP A 403 -2.17 1.53 3.74
C ASP A 403 -0.75 2.09 3.51
N ARG A 404 -0.35 2.08 2.23
CA ARG A 404 0.94 2.60 1.76
C ARG A 404 1.10 4.10 2.05
N TYR A 405 0.04 4.89 1.92
CA TYR A 405 0.11 6.33 2.15
C TYR A 405 0.43 6.63 3.62
N LEU A 406 -0.23 5.91 4.52
CA LEU A 406 0.01 6.04 5.96
C LEU A 406 1.44 5.63 6.33
N ILE A 407 1.93 4.51 5.76
CA ILE A 407 3.30 4.03 5.99
C ILE A 407 4.31 5.07 5.49
N ASP A 408 4.20 5.54 4.25
CA ASP A 408 5.15 6.49 3.67
C ASP A 408 5.17 7.84 4.40
N LYS A 409 4.02 8.29 4.91
CA LYS A 409 3.93 9.56 5.62
C LYS A 409 4.47 9.49 7.05
N LEU A 410 4.32 8.35 7.72
CA LEU A 410 4.59 8.24 9.16
C LEU A 410 5.87 7.47 9.51
N THR A 411 6.40 6.64 8.60
CA THR A 411 7.54 5.77 8.89
C THR A 411 8.82 6.30 8.24
N GLU A 412 9.94 6.14 8.94
CA GLU A 412 11.28 6.50 8.44
C GLU A 412 12.15 5.25 8.24
N GLN A 413 11.72 4.13 8.80
CA GLN A 413 12.39 2.84 8.75
C GLN A 413 11.36 1.73 8.54
N LEU A 414 11.75 0.69 7.80
CA LEU A 414 10.93 -0.46 7.51
C LEU A 414 11.59 -1.75 7.97
N PHE A 415 10.82 -2.56 8.67
CA PHE A 415 11.17 -3.93 9.02
C PHE A 415 10.45 -4.86 8.04
N ILE A 416 11.21 -5.46 7.14
CA ILE A 416 10.70 -6.29 6.06
C ILE A 416 10.89 -7.75 6.42
N PHE A 417 9.79 -8.48 6.51
CA PHE A 417 9.81 -9.92 6.72
C PHE A 417 10.05 -10.65 5.41
N THR A 418 11.18 -11.34 5.32
CA THR A 418 11.47 -12.23 4.19
C THR A 418 11.00 -13.66 4.47
N GLN A 419 10.79 -14.43 3.40
CA GLN A 419 10.56 -15.86 3.53
C GLN A 419 11.82 -16.50 4.13
N ASN A 420 11.66 -17.31 5.19
CA ASN A 420 12.71 -17.95 6.04
C ASN A 420 13.06 -17.24 7.36
N GLY A 421 12.26 -16.26 7.79
CA GLY A 421 12.36 -15.67 9.13
C GLY A 421 13.51 -14.67 9.30
N HIS A 422 14.15 -14.23 8.21
CA HIS A 422 15.07 -13.11 8.25
C HIS A 422 14.30 -11.78 8.19
N LEU A 423 14.57 -10.92 9.17
CA LEU A 423 14.05 -9.56 9.26
C LEU A 423 15.10 -8.58 8.74
N GLN A 424 14.82 -7.97 7.59
CA GLN A 424 15.68 -6.95 7.01
C GLN A 424 15.22 -5.56 7.48
N ILE A 425 16.17 -4.73 7.90
CA ILE A 425 15.92 -3.32 8.22
C ILE A 425 16.28 -2.49 7.00
N TYR A 426 15.34 -1.68 6.55
CA TYR A 426 15.53 -0.69 5.50
C TYR A 426 15.31 0.71 6.08
N ASN A 427 16.21 1.64 5.79
CA ASN A 427 16.08 3.03 6.23
C ASN A 427 15.58 3.86 5.05
N GLY A 428 14.33 4.29 5.11
CA GLY A 428 13.63 4.94 4.01
C GLY A 428 12.16 4.57 3.97
N ASN A 429 11.46 5.14 3.00
CA ASN A 429 10.02 4.94 2.83
C ASN A 429 9.73 3.67 2.03
N TYR A 430 8.47 3.23 2.03
CA TYR A 430 8.06 2.00 1.33
C TYR A 430 8.15 2.17 -0.19
N THR A 431 7.80 3.34 -0.70
CA THR A 431 7.96 3.66 -2.12
C THR A 431 9.42 3.54 -2.58
N ASP A 432 10.38 4.04 -1.81
CA ASP A 432 11.80 3.97 -2.14
C ASP A 432 12.30 2.53 -2.17
N PHE A 433 11.92 1.75 -1.15
CA PHE A 433 12.24 0.32 -1.08
C PHE A 433 11.73 -0.44 -2.32
N ARG A 434 10.51 -0.16 -2.76
CA ARG A 434 9.93 -0.82 -3.95
C ARG A 434 10.65 -0.45 -5.24
N LEU A 435 11.03 0.80 -5.42
CA LEU A 435 11.79 1.23 -6.59
C LEU A 435 13.14 0.51 -6.66
N GLU A 436 13.84 0.37 -5.53
CA GLU A 436 15.08 -0.40 -5.45
C GLU A 436 14.87 -1.90 -5.71
N GLU A 437 13.77 -2.48 -5.21
CA GLU A 437 13.46 -3.89 -5.42
C GLU A 437 13.14 -4.19 -6.89
N VAL A 438 12.40 -3.30 -7.57
CA VAL A 438 12.12 -3.42 -9.00
C VAL A 438 13.41 -3.24 -9.82
N ALA A 439 14.23 -2.25 -9.49
CA ALA A 439 15.51 -2.02 -10.16
C ALA A 439 16.46 -3.22 -10.00
N SER A 440 16.59 -3.75 -8.78
CA SER A 440 17.41 -4.93 -8.51
C SER A 440 16.89 -6.18 -9.22
N LYS A 441 15.57 -6.41 -9.27
CA LYS A 441 14.98 -7.50 -10.06
C LYS A 441 15.24 -7.35 -11.56
N GLN A 442 15.24 -6.14 -12.10
CA GLN A 442 15.59 -5.89 -13.51
C GLN A 442 17.07 -6.15 -13.79
N VAL A 443 17.97 -5.74 -12.89
CA VAL A 443 19.42 -6.04 -12.98
C VAL A 443 19.68 -7.56 -12.87
N ILE A 444 18.95 -8.27 -12.00
CA ILE A 444 19.03 -9.73 -11.89
C ILE A 444 18.45 -10.41 -13.14
N LYS A 445 17.38 -9.87 -13.74
CA LYS A 445 16.78 -10.42 -14.96
C LYS A 445 17.69 -10.23 -16.18
N ASN A 446 18.37 -9.08 -16.28
CA ASN A 446 19.38 -8.80 -17.30
C ASN A 446 20.65 -9.65 -17.10
N SER A 447 21.09 -9.86 -15.85
CA SER A 447 22.25 -10.74 -15.57
C SER A 447 21.92 -12.23 -15.62
N LYS A 448 20.65 -12.64 -15.52
CA LYS A 448 20.20 -14.02 -15.78
C LYS A 448 20.07 -14.32 -17.27
N THR A 449 19.71 -13.33 -18.10
CA THR A 449 19.76 -13.50 -19.57
C THR A 449 21.20 -13.67 -20.07
N GLU A 450 22.20 -13.17 -19.33
CA GLU A 450 23.62 -13.44 -19.58
C GLU A 450 24.14 -14.76 -18.96
N LYS A 451 23.38 -15.44 -18.09
CA LYS A 451 23.86 -16.63 -17.34
C LYS A 451 23.21 -17.96 -17.72
N GLU A 452 22.33 -18.00 -18.71
CA GLU A 452 21.73 -19.25 -19.24
C GLU A 452 22.51 -19.88 -20.41
N THR A 453 23.83 -19.68 -20.46
CA THR A 453 24.76 -20.54 -21.23
C THR A 453 25.72 -21.26 -20.27
N ALA A 454 25.19 -22.22 -19.51
CA ALA A 454 26.02 -23.17 -18.78
C ALA A 454 26.66 -24.16 -19.78
N LYS A 455 27.95 -23.98 -20.09
CA LYS A 455 28.79 -24.90 -20.89
C LYS A 455 28.89 -26.28 -20.21
N PRO A 456 28.74 -27.42 -20.93
CA PRO A 456 29.19 -28.71 -20.45
C PRO A 456 30.72 -28.83 -20.56
N GLN A 457 31.32 -29.48 -19.56
CA GLN A 457 32.77 -29.68 -19.43
C GLN A 457 33.36 -30.56 -20.55
N VAL A 458 34.34 -30.05 -21.31
CA VAL A 458 35.39 -30.87 -21.95
C VAL A 458 36.74 -30.13 -21.88
N LYS A 459 37.73 -30.79 -21.27
CA LYS A 459 39.11 -30.34 -21.10
C LYS A 459 39.90 -30.56 -22.40
N ALA A 460 40.62 -29.54 -22.89
CA ALA A 460 42.02 -29.61 -23.38
C ALA A 460 42.49 -28.45 -24.31
N ASN A 461 41.63 -27.53 -24.79
CA ASN A 461 42.03 -26.56 -25.84
C ASN A 461 42.16 -25.07 -25.43
N ASN A 462 41.85 -24.67 -24.19
CA ASN A 462 41.67 -23.24 -23.86
C ASN A 462 42.92 -22.35 -23.94
N PHE A 463 44.14 -22.85 -23.68
CA PHE A 463 45.30 -21.95 -23.60
C PHE A 463 45.74 -21.38 -24.96
N LEU A 464 45.57 -22.13 -26.05
CA LEU A 464 45.90 -21.63 -27.39
C LEU A 464 44.84 -20.63 -27.87
N GLN A 465 43.57 -20.89 -27.55
CA GLN A 465 42.42 -20.07 -27.95
C GLN A 465 42.37 -18.74 -27.19
N GLU A 466 42.65 -18.72 -25.89
CA GLU A 466 42.76 -17.47 -25.12
C GLU A 466 43.88 -16.57 -25.64
N LYS A 467 44.99 -17.15 -26.09
CA LYS A 467 46.09 -16.39 -26.68
C LYS A 467 45.73 -15.84 -28.06
N GLU A 468 45.06 -16.64 -28.90
CA GLU A 468 44.58 -16.19 -30.21
C GLU A 468 43.55 -15.06 -30.08
N LEU A 469 42.67 -15.12 -29.08
CA LEU A 469 41.67 -14.07 -28.83
C LEU A 469 42.33 -12.75 -28.40
N LEU A 470 43.32 -12.81 -27.49
CA LEU A 470 44.11 -11.63 -27.09
C LEU A 470 44.89 -11.01 -28.26
N ASP A 471 45.38 -11.82 -29.19
CA ASP A 471 46.09 -11.33 -30.36
C ASP A 471 45.12 -10.69 -31.38
N VAL A 472 43.91 -11.24 -31.54
CA VAL A 472 42.85 -10.65 -32.38
C VAL A 472 42.36 -9.32 -31.81
N GLU A 473 42.15 -9.21 -30.49
CA GLU A 473 41.75 -7.95 -29.85
C GLU A 473 42.76 -6.83 -30.04
N LYS A 474 44.07 -7.15 -29.94
CA LYS A 474 45.13 -6.19 -30.22
C LYS A 474 45.11 -5.72 -31.67
N MET A 475 44.90 -6.63 -32.62
CA MET A 475 44.83 -6.29 -34.04
C MET A 475 43.64 -5.38 -34.35
N ILE A 476 42.46 -5.68 -33.79
CA ILE A 476 41.28 -4.82 -33.93
C ILE A 476 41.58 -3.41 -33.40
N ALA A 477 42.10 -3.29 -32.18
CA ALA A 477 42.43 -1.99 -31.59
C ALA A 477 43.47 -1.20 -32.43
N THR A 478 44.43 -1.87 -33.06
CA THR A 478 45.39 -1.20 -33.96
C THR A 478 44.77 -0.73 -35.27
N LEU A 479 43.87 -1.54 -35.85
CA LEU A 479 43.17 -1.21 -37.09
C LEU A 479 42.18 -0.06 -36.89
N GLU A 480 41.40 -0.07 -35.80
CA GLU A 480 40.50 1.03 -35.44
C GLU A 480 41.25 2.35 -35.28
N LYS A 481 42.39 2.30 -34.59
CA LYS A 481 43.23 3.48 -34.40
C LYS A 481 43.83 4.00 -35.72
N SER A 482 44.31 3.09 -36.58
CA SER A 482 44.81 3.45 -37.92
C SER A 482 43.71 4.08 -38.78
N ILE A 483 42.50 3.51 -38.79
CA ILE A 483 41.36 4.05 -39.53
C ILE A 483 40.96 5.43 -38.99
N ALA A 484 40.96 5.61 -37.67
CA ALA A 484 40.69 6.90 -37.05
C ALA A 484 41.73 7.96 -37.44
N ASP A 485 43.02 7.61 -37.42
CA ASP A 485 44.12 8.51 -37.79
C ASP A 485 44.07 8.87 -39.30
N LEU A 486 43.76 7.91 -40.17
CA LEU A 486 43.58 8.16 -41.61
C LEU A 486 42.34 9.03 -41.89
N ASN A 487 41.23 8.82 -41.19
CA ASN A 487 40.04 9.67 -41.30
C ASN A 487 40.31 11.11 -40.81
N LEU A 488 41.13 11.27 -39.76
CA LEU A 488 41.58 12.60 -39.31
C LEU A 488 42.49 13.26 -40.34
N SER A 489 43.34 12.49 -41.02
CA SER A 489 44.18 13.02 -42.11
C SER A 489 43.34 13.53 -43.27
N LEU A 490 42.26 12.84 -43.66
CA LEU A 490 41.32 13.28 -44.72
C LEU A 490 40.66 14.63 -44.43
N ASN A 491 40.50 14.99 -43.15
CA ASN A 491 39.87 16.26 -42.74
C ASN A 491 40.82 17.46 -42.78
N ASN A 492 42.12 17.27 -43.01
CA ASN A 492 43.08 18.37 -43.15
C ASN A 492 43.05 18.92 -44.59
N THR A 493 42.75 20.21 -44.74
CA THR A 493 42.43 20.93 -45.98
C THR A 493 43.59 21.16 -46.97
N SER A 494 44.63 20.31 -46.95
CA SER A 494 45.84 20.48 -47.77
C SER A 494 46.38 19.15 -48.34
N ILE A 495 45.49 18.30 -48.84
CA ILE A 495 45.86 17.01 -49.45
C ILE A 495 45.48 17.02 -50.93
N SER A 496 46.38 16.50 -51.78
CA SER A 496 46.17 16.43 -53.23
C SER A 496 45.07 15.42 -53.58
N THR A 497 44.38 15.62 -54.70
CA THR A 497 43.24 14.76 -55.10
C THR A 497 43.61 13.30 -55.32
N GLU A 498 44.86 13.00 -55.68
CA GLU A 498 45.35 11.62 -55.83
C GLU A 498 45.57 10.95 -54.46
N GLU A 499 46.17 11.67 -53.50
CA GLU A 499 46.37 11.18 -52.13
C GLU A 499 45.05 10.94 -51.39
N LEU A 500 44.00 11.74 -51.67
CA LEU A 500 42.66 11.51 -51.12
C LEU A 500 42.04 10.20 -51.62
N ILE A 501 42.27 9.84 -52.88
CA ILE A 501 41.74 8.60 -53.47
C ILE A 501 42.50 7.40 -52.89
N ASP A 502 43.81 7.50 -52.73
CA ASP A 502 44.62 6.40 -52.19
C ASP A 502 44.41 6.19 -50.68
N THR A 503 44.27 7.27 -49.91
CA THR A 503 43.90 7.18 -48.48
C THR A 503 42.50 6.61 -48.30
N SER A 504 41.53 7.00 -49.13
CA SER A 504 40.18 6.42 -49.11
C SER A 504 40.18 4.92 -49.45
N LYS A 505 40.94 4.48 -50.46
CA LYS A 505 41.11 3.05 -50.77
C LYS A 505 41.77 2.29 -49.61
N THR A 506 42.75 2.90 -48.95
CA THR A 506 43.45 2.30 -47.82
C THR A 506 42.51 2.12 -46.63
N ILE A 507 41.70 3.13 -46.30
CA ILE A 507 40.65 3.04 -45.27
C ILE A 507 39.68 1.91 -45.62
N GLN A 508 39.23 1.83 -46.87
CA GLN A 508 38.30 0.78 -47.28
C GLN A 508 38.90 -0.62 -47.19
N SER A 509 40.21 -0.78 -47.47
CA SER A 509 40.90 -2.06 -47.25
C SER A 509 41.04 -2.42 -45.77
N GLN A 510 41.37 -1.44 -44.92
CA GLN A 510 41.51 -1.66 -43.47
C GLN A 510 40.17 -1.93 -42.80
N GLN A 511 39.07 -1.32 -43.27
CA GLN A 511 37.72 -1.64 -42.79
C GLN A 511 37.32 -3.08 -43.13
N LYS A 512 37.61 -3.55 -44.35
CA LYS A 512 37.35 -4.96 -44.71
C LYS A 512 38.17 -5.93 -43.87
N GLU A 513 39.42 -5.58 -43.58
CA GLU A 513 40.28 -6.41 -42.73
C GLU A 513 39.79 -6.42 -41.27
N LEU A 514 39.33 -5.26 -40.76
CA LEU A 514 38.70 -5.14 -39.45
C LEU A 514 37.43 -6.00 -39.35
N ASP A 515 36.56 -5.99 -40.35
CA ASP A 515 35.35 -6.82 -40.38
C ASP A 515 35.70 -8.32 -40.29
N ILE A 516 36.74 -8.78 -40.99
CA ILE A 516 37.23 -10.17 -40.92
C ILE A 516 37.73 -10.51 -39.51
N TYR A 517 38.47 -9.59 -38.87
CA TYR A 517 38.95 -9.80 -37.50
C TYR A 517 37.83 -9.75 -36.46
N LEU A 518 36.79 -8.93 -36.67
CA LEU A 518 35.59 -8.88 -35.83
C LEU A 518 34.76 -10.17 -35.96
N GLU A 519 34.56 -10.68 -37.18
CA GLU A 519 33.92 -11.99 -37.38
C GLU A 519 34.73 -13.12 -36.73
N LYS A 520 36.06 -13.08 -36.85
CA LYS A 520 36.94 -14.04 -36.20
C LYS A 520 36.90 -13.93 -34.68
N TRP A 521 36.85 -12.71 -34.13
CA TRP A 521 36.68 -12.49 -32.69
C TRP A 521 35.32 -13.00 -32.22
N LEU A 522 34.25 -12.75 -32.96
CA LEU A 522 32.90 -13.23 -32.65
C LEU A 522 32.87 -14.77 -32.60
N LEU A 523 33.43 -15.42 -33.63
CA LEU A 523 33.55 -16.89 -33.67
C LEU A 523 34.41 -17.46 -32.53
N LEU A 524 35.51 -16.78 -32.18
CA LEU A 524 36.38 -17.21 -31.07
C LEU A 524 35.78 -16.91 -29.69
N SER A 525 34.91 -15.90 -29.58
CA SER A 525 34.19 -15.56 -28.34
C SER A 525 32.99 -16.48 -28.07
N GLU A 526 32.41 -17.05 -29.13
CA GLU A 526 31.30 -18.02 -29.05
C GLU A 526 31.77 -19.45 -28.75
N LEU A 527 33.04 -19.79 -29.05
CA LEU A 527 33.69 -21.06 -28.70
C LEU A 527 34.09 -21.11 -27.21
#